data_AF-A0A652ZVU9-F1
#
_entry.id   AF-A0A652ZVU9-F1
#
_cell.length_a   1.000
_cell.length_b   1.000
_cell.length_c   1.000
_cell.angle_alpha   90.00
_cell.angle_beta   90.00
_cell.angle_gamma   90.00
#
_symmetry.space_group_name_H-M   'P 1'
#
loop_
_entity.id
_entity.type
_entity.pdbx_description
1 polymer ?
#
loop_
_entity_poly.entity_id
_entity_poly.type
_entity_poly.pdbx_seq_one_letter_code
_entity_poly.pdbx_strand_id
1 'polypeptide(L)'
;MTRITASNLAYWISQLDHNVNYNYINPKNKGLIRIVQVQLPEGPIFIKRWNPSQNQTIKDAENTSISTNLLWRVANAITEDTPINIDRIVGASYNTRAVLETLLAYTPLFHITHPGRIENINSTTEIKKGHKHIVWLPDSAHKSGILNTISSDRVISEIPSQQAVYESLVFPDNFSSQKDILNIEQSRRHAQIQIALVLIGMQLGFRTWVAQNDRGIEYNHKKLGEWESVVPSLKDENLLLAFPDAANAALLIDCIWFKNGKFMPAVMEVEYTTGITSGLSRMKNFKDRIPAYPTRYVIVAPDEERSKFLREAEKPQFKDLKPMFFPFSGVEELYSLCQRRKITRNAVNETFLDCFMEKTA
;
A
#
# COMPACT_ATOMS: atom_id res chain seq x y z
N MET A 1 -10.63 -4.28 -13.16
CA MET A 1 -11.27 -3.28 -12.28
C MET A 1 -10.45 -2.01 -12.35
N THR A 2 -11.08 -0.87 -12.63
CA THR A 2 -10.39 0.43 -12.68
C THR A 2 -10.08 0.87 -11.25
N ARG A 3 -8.81 0.88 -10.85
CA ARG A 3 -8.39 1.32 -9.50
C ARG A 3 -8.45 2.85 -9.45
N ILE A 4 -9.14 3.39 -8.43
CA ILE A 4 -9.22 4.84 -8.20
C ILE A 4 -7.87 5.33 -7.70
N THR A 5 -7.44 6.49 -8.20
CA THR A 5 -6.22 7.19 -7.78
C THR A 5 -6.54 8.51 -7.11
N ALA A 6 -5.55 9.13 -6.45
CA ALA A 6 -5.69 10.50 -5.95
C ALA A 6 -6.06 11.49 -7.08
N SER A 7 -5.56 11.25 -8.30
CA SER A 7 -5.90 12.04 -9.48
C SER A 7 -7.39 12.03 -9.78
N ASN A 8 -8.04 10.86 -9.66
CA ASN A 8 -9.48 10.74 -9.88
C ASN A 8 -10.26 11.52 -8.81
N LEU A 9 -9.90 11.36 -7.53
CA LEU A 9 -10.59 12.06 -6.43
C LEU A 9 -10.45 13.58 -6.55
N ALA A 10 -9.25 14.08 -6.79
CA ALA A 10 -8.99 15.50 -6.99
C ALA A 10 -9.76 16.04 -8.20
N TYR A 11 -9.75 15.32 -9.32
CA TYR A 11 -10.52 15.68 -10.49
C TYR A 11 -12.02 15.77 -10.19
N TRP A 12 -12.64 14.76 -9.57
CA TRP A 12 -14.08 14.79 -9.29
C TRP A 12 -14.47 15.93 -8.33
N ILE A 13 -13.66 16.20 -7.31
CA ILE A 13 -13.90 17.34 -6.40
C ILE A 13 -13.71 18.67 -7.12
N SER A 14 -12.79 18.77 -8.08
CA SER A 14 -12.60 20.00 -8.88
C SER A 14 -13.82 20.39 -9.69
N GLN A 15 -14.70 19.44 -10.03
CA GLN A 15 -15.94 19.66 -10.79
C GLN A 15 -17.11 20.16 -9.93
N LEU A 16 -16.95 20.22 -8.60
CA LEU A 16 -17.92 20.84 -7.71
C LEU A 16 -17.90 22.36 -7.88
N ASP A 17 -18.98 23.05 -7.52
CA ASP A 17 -19.03 24.52 -7.53
C ASP A 17 -18.19 25.10 -6.36
N HIS A 18 -17.26 26.01 -6.64
CA HIS A 18 -16.37 26.59 -5.62
C HIS A 18 -16.98 27.83 -4.94
N ASN A 19 -18.08 28.37 -5.48
CA ASN A 19 -18.74 29.57 -4.96
C ASN A 19 -19.82 29.27 -3.91
N VAL A 20 -20.21 28.00 -3.76
CA VAL A 20 -21.23 27.59 -2.78
C VAL A 20 -20.62 27.14 -1.45
N ASN A 21 -21.49 26.89 -0.47
CA ASN A 21 -21.13 26.31 0.81
C ASN A 21 -21.67 24.89 0.88
N TYR A 22 -20.82 23.95 1.28
CA TYR A 22 -21.19 22.56 1.50
C TYR A 22 -21.41 22.30 3.00
N ASN A 23 -22.53 21.66 3.32
CA ASN A 23 -22.80 21.18 4.68
C ASN A 23 -22.14 19.81 4.88
N TYR A 24 -21.62 19.54 6.08
CA TYR A 24 -21.13 18.21 6.44
C TYR A 24 -22.24 17.15 6.32
N ILE A 25 -21.86 15.92 5.93
CA ILE A 25 -22.81 14.80 5.84
C ILE A 25 -23.48 14.52 7.19
N ASN A 26 -22.73 14.64 8.29
CA ASN A 26 -23.29 14.48 9.62
C ASN A 26 -24.08 15.75 10.01
N PRO A 27 -25.41 15.69 10.12
CA PRO A 27 -26.25 16.87 10.36
C PRO A 27 -26.02 17.51 11.75
N LYS A 28 -25.37 16.81 12.68
CA LYS A 28 -24.94 17.36 13.97
C LYS A 28 -23.79 18.35 13.82
N ASN A 29 -22.97 18.21 12.78
CA ASN A 29 -21.91 19.16 12.47
C ASN A 29 -22.51 20.34 11.70
N LYS A 30 -22.58 21.51 12.35
CA LYS A 30 -23.11 22.75 11.79
C LYS A 30 -22.06 23.58 11.02
N GLY A 31 -20.87 23.03 10.84
CA GLY A 31 -19.83 23.65 10.03
C GLY A 31 -20.21 23.74 8.55
N LEU A 32 -19.60 24.70 7.87
CA LEU A 32 -19.65 24.87 6.43
C LEU A 32 -18.26 24.64 5.85
N ILE A 33 -18.23 24.17 4.60
CA ILE A 33 -17.02 23.95 3.82
C ILE A 33 -17.12 24.76 2.54
N ARG A 34 -16.04 25.44 2.15
CA ARG A 34 -15.87 26.04 0.83
C ARG A 34 -14.57 25.56 0.20
N ILE A 35 -14.66 25.14 -1.06
CA ILE A 35 -13.48 24.84 -1.88
C ILE A 35 -12.87 26.17 -2.32
N VAL A 36 -11.58 26.35 -2.07
CA VAL A 36 -10.82 27.54 -2.51
C VAL A 36 -10.13 27.24 -3.83
N GLN A 37 -9.44 26.11 -3.91
CA GLN A 37 -8.70 25.70 -5.09
C GLN A 37 -8.43 24.20 -5.04
N VAL A 38 -8.43 23.54 -6.20
CA VAL A 38 -7.97 22.16 -6.35
C VAL A 38 -6.75 22.17 -7.25
N GLN A 39 -5.60 21.75 -6.72
CA GLN A 39 -4.39 21.61 -7.52
C GLN A 39 -4.42 20.23 -8.22
N LEU A 40 -4.31 20.20 -9.54
CA LEU A 40 -4.30 18.97 -10.33
C LEU A 40 -2.85 18.56 -10.66
N PRO A 41 -2.57 17.26 -10.89
CA PRO A 41 -3.55 16.18 -10.96
C PRO A 41 -3.99 15.62 -9.60
N GLU A 42 -3.13 15.59 -8.58
CA GLU A 42 -3.32 14.78 -7.35
C GLU A 42 -3.61 15.58 -6.07
N GLY A 43 -4.09 16.81 -6.19
CA GLY A 43 -4.19 17.74 -5.07
C GLY A 43 -2.87 18.52 -4.84
N PRO A 44 -2.72 19.15 -3.67
CA PRO A 44 -3.67 19.22 -2.57
C PRO A 44 -4.96 19.99 -2.93
N ILE A 45 -6.02 19.80 -2.13
CA ILE A 45 -7.26 20.56 -2.25
C ILE A 45 -7.31 21.59 -1.12
N PHE A 46 -7.30 22.87 -1.46
CA PHE A 46 -7.39 23.97 -0.52
C PHE A 46 -8.86 24.28 -0.21
N ILE A 47 -9.18 24.35 1.08
CA ILE A 47 -10.53 24.59 1.58
C ILE A 47 -10.52 25.59 2.72
N LYS A 48 -11.65 26.26 2.90
CA LYS A 48 -12.02 26.97 4.13
C LYS A 48 -13.14 26.21 4.82
N ARG A 49 -13.10 26.18 6.14
CA ARG A 49 -14.19 25.67 6.97
C ARG A 49 -14.41 26.58 8.18
N TRP A 50 -15.66 26.77 8.54
CA TRP A 50 -16.05 27.58 9.70
C TRP A 50 -17.38 27.07 10.25
N ASN A 51 -17.70 27.46 11.48
CA ASN A 51 -18.95 27.10 12.12
C ASN A 51 -19.79 28.35 12.44
N PRO A 52 -20.85 28.64 11.66
CA PRO A 52 -21.75 29.75 11.95
C PRO A 52 -22.39 29.67 13.34
N SER A 53 -22.62 28.46 13.89
CA SER A 53 -23.16 28.29 15.24
C SER A 53 -22.18 28.70 16.35
N GLN A 54 -20.90 28.92 16.02
CA GLN A 54 -19.88 29.46 16.90
C GLN A 54 -19.52 30.91 16.55
N ASN A 55 -20.41 31.62 15.83
CA ASN A 55 -20.20 33.00 15.35
C ASN A 55 -18.97 33.18 14.43
N GLN A 56 -18.48 32.10 13.80
CA GLN A 56 -17.38 32.18 12.84
C GLN A 56 -17.92 32.53 11.44
N THR A 57 -17.14 33.31 10.69
CA THR A 57 -17.43 33.61 9.28
C THR A 57 -16.33 33.07 8.36
N ILE A 58 -16.57 33.11 7.04
CA ILE A 58 -15.54 32.72 6.07
C ILE A 58 -14.30 33.63 6.11
N LYS A 59 -14.44 34.88 6.55
CA LYS A 59 -13.31 35.81 6.65
C LYS A 59 -12.34 35.36 7.73
N ASP A 60 -12.87 34.81 8.81
CA ASP A 60 -12.11 34.28 9.96
C ASP A 60 -11.53 32.89 9.69
N ALA A 61 -12.05 32.20 8.67
CA ALA A 61 -11.63 30.85 8.32
C ALA A 61 -10.24 30.82 7.68
N GLU A 62 -9.35 30.05 8.31
CA GLU A 62 -8.02 29.75 7.78
C GLU A 62 -8.10 28.89 6.52
N ASN A 63 -7.17 29.12 5.59
CA ASN A 63 -6.96 28.23 4.44
C ASN A 63 -6.25 26.97 4.94
N THR A 64 -6.94 25.83 4.82
CA THR A 64 -6.39 24.52 5.15
C THR A 64 -6.41 23.64 3.91
N SER A 65 -5.67 22.52 3.93
CA SER A 65 -5.61 21.62 2.79
C SER A 65 -5.98 20.18 3.15
N ILE A 66 -6.63 19.53 2.19
CA ILE A 66 -6.65 18.06 2.07
C ILE A 66 -5.38 17.71 1.30
N SER A 67 -4.46 17.02 1.97
CA SER A 67 -3.17 16.67 1.38
C SER A 67 -3.30 15.56 0.34
N THR A 68 -2.37 15.52 -0.61
CA THR A 68 -2.24 14.43 -1.59
C THR A 68 -2.13 13.06 -0.92
N ASN A 69 -1.42 12.95 0.21
CA ASN A 69 -1.33 11.71 0.98
C ASN A 69 -2.69 11.24 1.52
N LEU A 70 -3.53 12.16 1.99
CA LEU A 70 -4.90 11.81 2.42
C LEU A 70 -5.75 11.33 1.23
N LEU A 71 -5.60 11.97 0.06
CA LEU A 71 -6.28 11.54 -1.16
C LEU A 71 -5.87 10.13 -1.58
N TRP A 72 -4.56 9.85 -1.61
CA TRP A 72 -4.05 8.50 -1.94
C TRP A 72 -4.53 7.45 -0.95
N ARG A 73 -4.49 7.75 0.36
CA ARG A 73 -4.93 6.81 1.40
C ARG A 73 -6.40 6.45 1.28
N VAL A 74 -7.27 7.41 0.92
CA VAL A 74 -8.69 7.14 0.68
C VAL A 74 -8.91 6.46 -0.67
N ALA A 75 -8.23 6.90 -1.74
CA ALA A 75 -8.33 6.30 -3.07
C ALA A 75 -7.99 4.81 -3.06
N ASN A 76 -6.90 4.43 -2.37
CA ASN A 76 -6.44 3.05 -2.25
C ASN A 76 -7.44 2.13 -1.53
N ALA A 77 -8.34 2.67 -0.72
CA ALA A 77 -9.34 1.91 0.02
C ALA A 77 -10.68 1.78 -0.72
N ILE A 78 -10.89 2.53 -1.81
CA ILE A 78 -12.16 2.50 -2.54
C ILE A 78 -12.15 1.34 -3.53
N THR A 79 -13.20 0.52 -3.43
CA THR A 79 -13.56 -0.50 -4.40
C THR A 79 -15.01 -0.28 -4.82
N GLU A 80 -15.32 -0.66 -6.06
CA GLU A 80 -16.66 -0.53 -6.62
C GLU A 80 -17.68 -1.28 -5.76
N ASP A 81 -18.82 -0.62 -5.52
CA ASP A 81 -19.95 -1.19 -4.77
C ASP A 81 -19.61 -1.74 -3.37
N THR A 82 -18.54 -1.20 -2.77
CA THR A 82 -18.09 -1.56 -1.43
C THR A 82 -18.18 -0.35 -0.51
N PRO A 83 -19.04 -0.38 0.53
CA PRO A 83 -19.14 0.73 1.48
C PRO A 83 -17.86 0.90 2.29
N ILE A 84 -17.36 2.12 2.35
CA ILE A 84 -16.18 2.50 3.14
C ILE A 84 -16.50 3.56 4.18
N ASN A 85 -15.76 3.55 5.28
CA ASN A 85 -15.81 4.58 6.30
C ASN A 85 -14.43 5.26 6.39
N ILE A 86 -14.38 6.55 6.07
CA ILE A 86 -13.11 7.28 5.99
C ILE A 86 -12.43 7.38 7.36
N ASP A 87 -13.19 7.56 8.44
CA ASP A 87 -12.61 7.57 9.80
C ASP A 87 -11.89 6.26 10.12
N ARG A 88 -12.32 5.12 9.57
CA ARG A 88 -11.62 3.83 9.74
C ARG A 88 -10.37 3.71 8.88
N ILE A 89 -10.40 4.25 7.66
CA ILE A 89 -9.26 4.21 6.75
C ILE A 89 -8.07 5.01 7.32
N VAL A 90 -8.36 6.15 7.93
CA VAL A 90 -7.32 7.09 8.41
C VAL A 90 -7.16 7.13 9.92
N GLY A 91 -8.08 6.55 10.68
CA GLY A 91 -8.08 6.62 12.14
C GLY A 91 -8.24 8.06 12.65
N ALA A 92 -7.47 8.41 13.68
CA ALA A 92 -7.43 9.77 14.23
C ALA A 92 -6.60 10.74 13.37
N SER A 93 -5.91 10.26 12.33
CA SER A 93 -5.05 11.08 11.48
C SER A 93 -5.86 12.05 10.61
N TYR A 94 -5.20 13.14 10.20
CA TYR A 94 -5.71 14.19 9.32
C TYR A 94 -6.96 14.95 9.83
N ASN A 95 -6.78 16.24 10.06
CA ASN A 95 -7.85 17.13 10.53
C ASN A 95 -8.93 17.39 9.46
N THR A 96 -8.66 17.10 8.19
CA THR A 96 -9.55 17.36 7.04
C THR A 96 -10.27 16.10 6.52
N ARG A 97 -10.17 14.95 7.21
CA ARG A 97 -10.81 13.69 6.80
C ARG A 97 -12.33 13.78 6.58
N ALA A 98 -13.05 14.44 7.51
CA ALA A 98 -14.50 14.63 7.41
C ALA A 98 -14.89 15.62 6.29
N VAL A 99 -13.97 16.53 5.94
CA VAL A 99 -14.15 17.45 4.81
C VAL A 99 -14.03 16.67 3.50
N LEU A 100 -13.00 15.84 3.35
CA LEU A 100 -12.83 14.97 2.18
C LEU A 100 -14.03 14.04 2.00
N GLU A 101 -14.47 13.36 3.07
CA GLU A 101 -15.67 12.52 3.05
C GLU A 101 -16.90 13.27 2.55
N THR A 102 -17.11 14.48 3.07
CA THR A 102 -18.22 15.35 2.68
C THR A 102 -18.15 15.72 1.21
N LEU A 103 -17.00 16.22 0.74
CA LEU A 103 -16.84 16.64 -0.65
C LEU A 103 -17.03 15.47 -1.61
N LEU A 104 -16.50 14.28 -1.29
CA LEU A 104 -16.74 13.08 -2.09
C LEU A 104 -18.22 12.77 -2.22
N ALA A 105 -18.99 12.78 -1.14
CA ALA A 105 -20.44 12.52 -1.17
C ALA A 105 -21.26 13.57 -1.93
N TYR A 106 -20.70 14.75 -2.24
CA TYR A 106 -21.30 15.73 -3.13
C TYR A 106 -20.95 15.50 -4.61
N THR A 107 -19.91 14.71 -4.90
CA THR A 107 -19.59 14.33 -6.27
C THR A 107 -20.61 13.31 -6.78
N PRO A 108 -20.92 13.29 -8.09
CA PRO A 108 -21.93 12.40 -8.67
C PRO A 108 -21.76 10.91 -8.39
N LEU A 109 -20.55 10.44 -8.14
CA LEU A 109 -20.21 9.01 -8.14
C LEU A 109 -20.24 8.36 -6.75
N PHE A 110 -20.49 9.13 -5.68
CA PHE A 110 -20.43 8.63 -4.31
C PHE A 110 -21.75 8.80 -3.58
N HIS A 111 -22.25 7.70 -3.03
CA HIS A 111 -23.53 7.66 -2.32
C HIS A 111 -23.31 7.47 -0.83
N ILE A 112 -24.14 8.08 -0.02
CA ILE A 112 -24.19 7.83 1.42
C ILE A 112 -25.02 6.57 1.67
N THR A 113 -24.52 5.68 2.53
CA THR A 113 -25.23 4.45 2.90
C THR A 113 -25.02 4.12 4.38
N HIS A 114 -25.94 3.34 4.94
CA HIS A 114 -25.96 2.93 6.35
C HIS A 114 -26.14 1.41 6.44
N PRO A 115 -25.13 0.63 6.00
CA PRO A 115 -25.22 -0.83 6.02
C PRO A 115 -25.43 -1.33 7.45
N GLY A 116 -26.11 -2.46 7.61
CA GLY A 116 -26.21 -3.13 8.91
C GLY A 116 -24.82 -3.48 9.44
N ARG A 117 -24.64 -3.58 10.76
CA ARG A 117 -23.38 -3.96 11.39
C ARG A 117 -23.61 -5.21 12.23
N ILE A 118 -22.84 -6.26 11.95
CA ILE A 118 -22.76 -7.42 12.82
C ILE A 118 -21.89 -7.06 14.01
N GLU A 119 -22.49 -7.04 15.20
CA GLU A 119 -21.77 -7.02 16.46
C GLU A 119 -21.77 -8.43 17.06
N ASN A 120 -20.58 -8.93 17.38
CA ASN A 120 -20.41 -10.14 18.17
C ASN A 120 -20.02 -9.73 19.59
N ILE A 121 -20.96 -9.82 20.53
CA ILE A 121 -20.71 -9.62 21.96
C ILE A 121 -21.01 -10.96 22.65
N ASN A 122 -20.01 -11.51 23.35
CA ASN A 122 -20.16 -12.70 24.20
C ASN A 122 -20.94 -13.86 23.53
N SER A 123 -20.65 -14.16 22.26
CA SER A 123 -21.29 -15.23 21.44
C SER A 123 -22.67 -14.91 20.85
N THR A 124 -23.24 -13.74 21.13
CA THR A 124 -24.47 -13.27 20.48
C THR A 124 -24.12 -12.40 19.28
N THR A 125 -24.74 -12.71 18.14
CA THR A 125 -24.64 -11.92 16.90
C THR A 125 -25.89 -11.08 16.78
N GLU A 126 -25.76 -9.76 16.96
CA GLU A 126 -26.83 -8.80 16.70
C GLU A 126 -26.51 -7.95 15.47
N ILE A 127 -27.48 -7.78 14.59
CA ILE A 127 -27.37 -6.82 13.48
C ILE A 127 -27.92 -5.49 13.98
N LYS A 128 -27.02 -4.54 14.22
CA LYS A 128 -27.40 -3.16 14.56
C LYS A 128 -27.48 -2.30 13.31
N LYS A 129 -28.24 -1.21 13.41
CA LYS A 129 -28.21 -0.14 12.40
C LYS A 129 -26.78 0.41 12.35
N GLY A 130 -26.08 0.19 11.24
CA GLY A 130 -24.68 0.57 11.15
C GLY A 130 -24.49 2.07 10.93
N HIS A 131 -23.23 2.47 10.98
CA HIS A 131 -22.82 3.86 10.86
C HIS A 131 -22.80 4.31 9.39
N LYS A 132 -22.73 5.62 9.19
CA LYS A 132 -22.60 6.25 7.87
C LYS A 132 -21.31 5.76 7.18
N HIS A 133 -21.49 5.29 5.95
CA HIS A 133 -20.45 4.94 4.99
C HIS A 133 -20.69 5.73 3.69
N ILE A 134 -19.67 5.81 2.84
CA ILE A 134 -19.83 6.21 1.44
C ILE A 134 -19.53 5.01 0.55
N VAL A 135 -20.18 4.91 -0.60
CA VAL A 135 -19.94 3.87 -1.60
C VAL A 135 -19.77 4.50 -2.96
N TRP A 136 -18.78 4.03 -3.72
CA TRP A 136 -18.53 4.49 -5.08
C TRP A 136 -19.30 3.62 -6.07
N LEU A 137 -20.18 4.25 -6.86
CA LEU A 137 -21.05 3.60 -7.84
C LEU A 137 -20.98 4.36 -9.17
N PRO A 138 -20.00 4.04 -10.04
CA PRO A 138 -19.79 4.78 -11.29
C PRO A 138 -20.99 4.71 -12.25
N ASP A 139 -21.73 3.59 -12.24
CA ASP A 139 -22.86 3.35 -13.14
C ASP A 139 -24.20 3.93 -12.64
N SER A 140 -24.22 4.58 -11.48
CA SER A 140 -25.44 5.11 -10.85
C SER A 140 -25.29 6.57 -10.41
N ALA A 141 -24.61 7.37 -11.23
CA ALA A 141 -24.28 8.75 -10.90
C ALA A 141 -25.52 9.62 -10.58
N HIS A 142 -25.43 10.40 -9.50
CA HIS A 142 -26.46 11.38 -9.12
C HIS A 142 -26.05 12.81 -9.46
N LYS A 143 -26.94 13.78 -9.22
CA LYS A 143 -26.68 15.19 -9.52
C LYS A 143 -25.51 15.73 -8.67
N SER A 144 -24.56 16.40 -9.32
CA SER A 144 -23.41 17.06 -8.68
C SER A 144 -23.87 18.13 -7.68
N GLY A 145 -23.17 18.23 -6.55
CA GLY A 145 -23.46 19.22 -5.50
C GLY A 145 -24.68 18.88 -4.64
N ILE A 146 -25.28 17.69 -4.79
CA ILE A 146 -26.40 17.22 -3.97
C ILE A 146 -26.02 15.91 -3.30
N LEU A 147 -26.24 15.81 -1.99
CA LEU A 147 -26.05 14.56 -1.25
C LEU A 147 -27.12 13.53 -1.67
N ASN A 148 -26.68 12.32 -1.99
CA ASN A 148 -27.58 11.21 -2.27
C ASN A 148 -27.41 10.10 -1.23
N THR A 149 -28.50 9.66 -0.62
CA THR A 149 -28.50 8.53 0.33
C THR A 149 -29.26 7.37 -0.27
N ILE A 150 -28.64 6.19 -0.29
CA ILE A 150 -29.24 4.95 -0.79
C ILE A 150 -29.53 3.99 0.37
N SER A 151 -30.59 3.21 0.26
CA SER A 151 -30.82 2.06 1.13
C SER A 151 -29.84 0.95 0.79
N SER A 152 -29.38 0.23 1.81
CA SER A 152 -28.48 -0.90 1.63
C SER A 152 -28.96 -2.05 2.49
N ASP A 153 -29.31 -3.16 1.85
CA ASP A 153 -29.59 -4.43 2.54
C ASP A 153 -28.29 -5.14 2.96
N ARG A 154 -27.12 -4.54 2.66
CA ARG A 154 -25.81 -5.08 3.04
C ARG A 154 -25.61 -4.98 4.54
N VAL A 155 -24.94 -6.01 5.06
CA VAL A 155 -24.47 -6.08 6.44
C VAL A 155 -22.96 -6.21 6.42
N ILE A 156 -22.28 -5.38 7.20
CA ILE A 156 -20.83 -5.38 7.36
C ILE A 156 -20.48 -6.15 8.64
N SER A 157 -19.57 -7.12 8.51
CA SER A 157 -18.86 -7.69 9.65
C SER A 157 -17.57 -6.92 9.86
N GLU A 158 -17.44 -6.29 11.02
CA GLU A 158 -16.27 -5.49 11.35
C GLU A 158 -15.19 -6.38 11.94
N ILE A 159 -14.19 -6.70 11.14
CA ILE A 159 -12.96 -7.32 11.62
C ILE A 159 -12.06 -6.19 12.14
N PRO A 160 -11.55 -6.24 13.39
CA PRO A 160 -10.66 -5.22 13.92
C PRO A 160 -9.48 -4.95 12.97
N SER A 161 -9.15 -3.68 12.76
CA SER A 161 -7.99 -3.27 11.96
C SER A 161 -6.72 -3.86 12.56
N GLN A 162 -6.01 -4.67 11.77
CA GLN A 162 -4.77 -5.31 12.19
C GLN A 162 -3.58 -4.43 11.81
N GLN A 163 -2.64 -4.27 12.74
CA GLN A 163 -1.42 -3.48 12.53
C GLN A 163 -0.22 -4.41 12.34
N ALA A 164 0.63 -4.11 11.36
CA ALA A 164 1.99 -4.64 11.31
C ALA A 164 2.87 -3.78 12.22
N VAL A 165 3.50 -4.40 13.22
CA VAL A 165 4.41 -3.73 14.16
C VAL A 165 5.82 -4.20 13.85
N TYR A 166 6.74 -3.25 13.75
CA TYR A 166 8.16 -3.48 13.50
C TYR A 166 8.98 -2.97 14.68
N GLU A 167 10.05 -3.69 15.02
CA GLU A 167 11.06 -3.18 15.93
C GLU A 167 11.88 -2.06 15.27
N SER A 168 12.54 -1.24 16.09
CA SER A 168 13.42 -0.18 15.58
C SER A 168 14.62 -0.76 14.84
N LEU A 169 15.01 -0.10 13.75
CA LEU A 169 16.18 -0.44 12.95
C LEU A 169 17.40 0.36 13.39
N VAL A 170 18.57 -0.29 13.37
CA VAL A 170 19.87 0.36 13.54
C VAL A 170 20.69 0.15 12.26
N PHE A 171 21.14 1.25 11.68
CA PHE A 171 21.98 1.27 10.48
C PHE A 171 23.46 1.42 10.86
N PRO A 172 24.40 0.83 10.11
CA PRO A 172 25.83 1.03 10.32
C PRO A 172 26.24 2.52 10.16
N ASP A 173 27.25 2.96 10.91
CA ASP A 173 27.69 4.36 11.00
C ASP A 173 28.06 5.02 9.65
N ASN A 174 28.39 4.22 8.64
CA ASN A 174 28.80 4.68 7.30
C ASN A 174 27.65 5.27 6.45
N PHE A 175 26.41 5.32 6.97
CA PHE A 175 25.21 5.73 6.23
C PHE A 175 24.95 7.25 6.21
N SER A 176 25.80 8.11 6.78
CA SER A 176 25.40 9.49 7.12
C SER A 176 26.14 10.61 6.38
N SER A 177 25.44 11.35 5.51
CA SER A 177 25.72 12.77 5.21
C SER A 177 24.43 13.62 5.29
N GLN A 178 24.50 14.89 5.71
CA GLN A 178 23.31 15.69 6.07
C GLN A 178 22.35 16.05 4.90
N LYS A 179 22.64 15.67 3.64
CA LYS A 179 21.70 15.78 2.51
C LYS A 179 20.69 14.62 2.44
N ASP A 180 20.77 13.66 3.36
CA ASP A 180 20.15 12.35 3.26
C ASP A 180 18.83 12.16 4.03
N ILE A 181 18.12 13.16 4.58
CA ILE A 181 16.93 12.86 5.43
C ILE A 181 15.79 12.13 4.68
N LEU A 182 15.47 12.55 3.44
CA LEU A 182 14.53 11.84 2.56
C LEU A 182 15.07 10.44 2.18
N ASN A 183 16.38 10.35 1.99
CA ASN A 183 17.08 9.11 1.69
C ASN A 183 17.08 8.15 2.89
N ILE A 184 17.12 8.68 4.12
CA ILE A 184 17.09 7.93 5.38
C ILE A 184 15.71 7.33 5.59
N GLU A 185 14.62 8.10 5.45
CA GLU A 185 13.27 7.54 5.60
C GLU A 185 12.96 6.50 4.51
N GLN A 186 13.42 6.73 3.27
CA GLN A 186 13.32 5.73 2.19
C GLN A 186 14.16 4.48 2.49
N SER A 187 15.40 4.64 2.96
CA SER A 187 16.29 3.54 3.36
C SER A 187 15.72 2.76 4.55
N ARG A 188 15.09 3.45 5.51
CA ARG A 188 14.37 2.84 6.62
C ARG A 188 13.20 2.01 6.13
N ARG A 189 12.40 2.55 5.21
CA ARG A 189 11.26 1.83 4.66
C ARG A 189 11.70 0.64 3.81
N HIS A 190 12.75 0.78 3.01
CA HIS A 190 13.40 -0.30 2.27
C HIS A 190 13.78 -1.45 3.20
N ALA A 191 14.54 -1.14 4.26
CA ALA A 191 14.98 -2.11 5.24
C ALA A 191 13.80 -2.78 5.96
N GLN A 192 12.76 -2.04 6.35
CA GLN A 192 11.55 -2.62 6.96
C GLN A 192 10.86 -3.65 6.05
N ILE A 193 10.70 -3.32 4.77
CA ILE A 193 10.08 -4.23 3.79
C ILE A 193 10.97 -5.44 3.54
N GLN A 194 12.28 -5.25 3.37
CA GLN A 194 13.23 -6.35 3.22
C GLN A 194 13.19 -7.31 4.44
N ILE A 195 13.11 -6.77 5.66
CA ILE A 195 12.95 -7.56 6.88
C ILE A 195 11.62 -8.31 6.91
N ALA A 196 10.53 -7.66 6.50
CA ALA A 196 9.24 -8.33 6.37
C ALA A 196 9.35 -9.54 5.42
N LEU A 197 10.03 -9.39 4.28
CA LEU A 197 10.27 -10.48 3.32
C LEU A 197 11.13 -11.61 3.92
N VAL A 198 12.17 -11.28 4.70
CA VAL A 198 12.99 -12.30 5.41
C VAL A 198 12.14 -13.07 6.42
N LEU A 199 11.31 -12.37 7.21
CA LEU A 199 10.44 -12.98 8.21
C LEU A 199 9.33 -13.83 7.59
N ILE A 200 8.73 -13.36 6.49
CA ILE A 200 7.79 -14.15 5.67
C ILE A 200 8.48 -15.41 5.17
N GLY A 201 9.67 -15.27 4.57
CA GLY A 201 10.44 -16.40 4.04
C GLY A 201 10.76 -17.44 5.11
N MET A 202 11.28 -17.01 6.26
CA MET A 202 11.54 -17.87 7.41
C MET A 202 10.30 -18.66 7.83
N GLN A 203 9.17 -17.99 7.92
CA GLN A 203 7.92 -18.60 8.35
C GLN A 203 7.32 -19.57 7.31
N LEU A 204 7.49 -19.27 6.03
CA LEU A 204 7.14 -20.17 4.93
C LEU A 204 8.22 -21.25 4.66
N GLY A 205 9.25 -21.33 5.50
CA GLY A 205 10.28 -22.35 5.43
C GLY A 205 11.26 -22.18 4.25
N PHE A 206 11.45 -20.95 3.79
CA PHE A 206 12.44 -20.58 2.79
C PHE A 206 13.75 -20.14 3.46
N ARG A 207 14.86 -20.41 2.76
CA ARG A 207 16.14 -19.76 3.03
C ARG A 207 16.20 -18.49 2.21
N THR A 208 16.68 -17.40 2.78
CA THR A 208 16.63 -16.07 2.16
C THR A 208 18.03 -15.53 1.92
N TRP A 209 18.35 -15.14 0.71
CA TRP A 209 19.48 -14.24 0.48
C TRP A 209 19.04 -12.80 0.73
N VAL A 210 19.90 -12.03 1.37
CA VAL A 210 19.77 -10.58 1.57
C VAL A 210 20.97 -9.94 0.87
N ALA A 211 20.74 -8.85 0.13
CA ALA A 211 21.77 -8.15 -0.62
C ALA A 211 23.01 -7.87 0.24
N GLN A 212 24.20 -8.01 -0.36
CA GLN A 212 25.49 -7.97 0.34
C GLN A 212 25.68 -6.68 1.16
N ASN A 213 25.21 -5.55 0.64
CA ASN A 213 25.25 -4.23 1.27
C ASN A 213 24.31 -4.08 2.47
N ASP A 214 23.24 -4.87 2.53
CA ASP A 214 22.18 -4.74 3.55
C ASP A 214 22.33 -5.75 4.69
N ARG A 215 23.24 -6.72 4.56
CA ARG A 215 23.51 -7.75 5.58
C ARG A 215 23.90 -7.19 6.95
N GLY A 216 24.44 -5.97 6.98
CA GLY A 216 24.88 -5.28 8.19
C GLY A 216 23.77 -4.57 8.97
N ILE A 217 22.56 -4.48 8.42
CA ILE A 217 21.39 -3.88 9.10
C ILE A 217 21.08 -4.71 10.35
N GLU A 218 20.90 -4.04 11.48
CA GLU A 218 20.56 -4.67 12.75
C GLU A 218 19.05 -4.53 13.03
N TYR A 219 18.43 -5.66 13.34
CA TYR A 219 17.03 -5.76 13.75
C TYR A 219 16.94 -6.70 14.96
N ASN A 220 16.30 -6.24 16.03
CA ASN A 220 16.18 -6.99 17.28
C ASN A 220 17.54 -7.50 17.81
N HIS A 221 18.53 -6.60 17.87
CA HIS A 221 19.88 -6.87 18.36
C HIS A 221 20.69 -7.93 17.59
N LYS A 222 20.29 -8.22 16.34
CA LYS A 222 20.98 -9.18 15.48
C LYS A 222 21.07 -8.68 14.05
N LYS A 223 22.24 -8.82 13.42
CA LYS A 223 22.44 -8.44 12.01
C LYS A 223 21.73 -9.41 11.08
N LEU A 224 21.10 -8.91 10.01
CA LEU A 224 20.37 -9.77 9.05
C LEU A 224 21.25 -10.89 8.50
N GLY A 225 22.52 -10.61 8.20
CA GLY A 225 23.45 -11.60 7.68
C GLY A 225 23.80 -12.76 8.64
N GLU A 226 23.45 -12.65 9.92
CA GLU A 226 23.71 -13.65 10.98
C GLU A 226 22.48 -14.52 11.29
N TRP A 227 21.34 -14.25 10.63
CA TRP A 227 20.11 -15.00 10.85
C TRP A 227 20.22 -16.39 10.24
N GLU A 228 19.70 -17.40 10.94
CA GLU A 228 19.78 -18.80 10.49
C GLU A 228 19.02 -19.03 9.18
N SER A 229 17.90 -18.33 9.00
CA SER A 229 17.12 -18.35 7.76
C SER A 229 17.82 -17.63 6.60
N VAL A 230 18.88 -16.84 6.87
CA VAL A 230 19.60 -16.08 5.85
C VAL A 230 20.78 -16.88 5.32
N VAL A 231 20.88 -16.95 3.99
CA VAL A 231 21.95 -17.64 3.28
C VAL A 231 23.28 -16.89 3.51
N PRO A 232 24.34 -17.56 3.98
CA PRO A 232 25.64 -16.93 4.23
C PRO A 232 26.39 -16.59 2.93
N SER A 233 26.25 -17.45 1.91
CA SER A 233 26.93 -17.31 0.62
C SER A 233 26.08 -17.94 -0.48
N LEU A 234 25.82 -17.19 -1.55
CA LEU A 234 25.13 -17.71 -2.75
C LEU A 234 25.91 -18.83 -3.45
N LYS A 235 27.23 -18.90 -3.24
CA LYS A 235 28.07 -19.97 -3.81
C LYS A 235 27.78 -21.32 -3.18
N ASP A 236 27.19 -21.35 -1.99
CA ASP A 236 26.88 -22.59 -1.27
C ASP A 236 25.43 -23.06 -1.55
N GLU A 237 24.65 -22.28 -2.31
CA GLU A 237 23.31 -22.68 -2.71
C GLU A 237 23.37 -23.65 -3.89
N ASN A 238 22.84 -24.86 -3.67
CA ASN A 238 22.87 -25.96 -4.63
C ASN A 238 22.39 -25.56 -6.05
N LEU A 239 21.41 -24.67 -6.14
CA LEU A 239 20.86 -24.18 -7.41
C LEU A 239 21.87 -23.33 -8.20
N LEU A 240 22.79 -22.65 -7.51
CA LEU A 240 23.76 -21.72 -8.09
C LEU A 240 25.18 -22.29 -8.20
N LEU A 241 25.45 -23.47 -7.62
CA LEU A 241 26.77 -24.12 -7.70
C LEU A 241 27.31 -24.23 -9.13
N ALA A 242 26.43 -24.56 -10.09
CA ALA A 242 26.80 -24.71 -11.50
C ALA A 242 26.88 -23.38 -12.27
N PHE A 243 26.52 -22.25 -11.64
CA PHE A 243 26.37 -20.94 -12.28
C PHE A 243 27.05 -19.83 -11.46
N PRO A 244 28.39 -19.83 -11.33
CA PRO A 244 29.12 -18.85 -10.51
C PRO A 244 28.91 -17.41 -10.96
N ASP A 245 28.74 -17.17 -12.26
CA ASP A 245 28.42 -15.84 -12.79
C ASP A 245 27.04 -15.35 -12.35
N ALA A 246 26.07 -16.27 -12.21
CA ALA A 246 24.75 -15.94 -11.67
C ALA A 246 24.83 -15.61 -10.18
N ALA A 247 25.63 -16.35 -9.40
CA ALA A 247 25.86 -16.04 -7.99
C ALA A 247 26.44 -14.64 -7.81
N ASN A 248 27.39 -14.23 -8.66
CA ASN A 248 27.93 -12.87 -8.66
C ASN A 248 26.89 -11.81 -9.05
N ALA A 249 26.07 -12.08 -10.08
CA ALA A 249 25.01 -11.18 -10.50
C ALA A 249 23.90 -10.99 -9.45
N ALA A 250 23.70 -11.99 -8.59
CA ALA A 250 22.69 -11.97 -7.53
C ALA A 250 23.14 -11.27 -6.22
N LEU A 251 24.42 -10.91 -6.08
CA LEU A 251 24.96 -10.34 -4.82
C LEU A 251 24.24 -9.06 -4.37
N LEU A 252 23.78 -8.25 -5.33
CA LEU A 252 23.11 -6.97 -5.08
C LEU A 252 21.58 -7.04 -5.26
N ILE A 253 21.01 -8.23 -5.37
CA ILE A 253 19.57 -8.41 -5.37
C ILE A 253 19.09 -8.40 -3.92
N ASP A 254 18.11 -7.53 -3.61
CA ASP A 254 17.65 -7.27 -2.25
C ASP A 254 17.17 -8.50 -1.50
N CYS A 255 16.43 -9.38 -2.17
CA CYS A 255 15.92 -10.59 -1.55
C CYS A 255 15.75 -11.74 -2.56
N ILE A 256 16.28 -12.93 -2.23
CA ILE A 256 16.02 -14.15 -3.01
C ILE A 256 15.57 -15.26 -2.06
N TRP A 257 14.44 -15.88 -2.34
CA TRP A 257 14.00 -17.07 -1.62
C TRP A 257 14.50 -18.34 -2.29
N PHE A 258 14.96 -19.28 -1.48
CA PHE A 258 15.36 -20.63 -1.85
C PHE A 258 14.61 -21.66 -1.02
N LYS A 259 14.24 -22.77 -1.65
CA LYS A 259 13.51 -23.87 -1.02
C LYS A 259 14.10 -25.21 -1.43
N ASN A 260 14.36 -26.07 -0.44
CA ASN A 260 14.80 -27.46 -0.62
C ASN A 260 16.04 -27.63 -1.53
N GLY A 261 16.87 -26.59 -1.67
CA GLY A 261 18.08 -26.57 -2.52
C GLY A 261 17.82 -26.68 -4.03
N LYS A 262 16.57 -26.72 -4.47
CA LYS A 262 16.22 -26.93 -5.88
C LYS A 262 15.26 -25.91 -6.42
N PHE A 263 14.56 -25.16 -5.58
CA PHE A 263 13.51 -24.23 -5.98
C PHE A 263 13.83 -22.81 -5.53
N MET A 264 13.52 -21.85 -6.39
CA MET A 264 13.71 -20.42 -6.15
C MET A 264 12.36 -19.71 -6.28
N PRO A 265 11.55 -19.68 -5.19
CA PRO A 265 10.19 -19.15 -5.22
C PRO A 265 10.07 -17.74 -5.80
N ALA A 266 11.00 -16.84 -5.45
CA ALA A 266 11.02 -15.46 -5.90
C ALA A 266 12.41 -14.84 -5.80
N VAL A 267 12.66 -13.92 -6.73
CA VAL A 267 13.78 -12.97 -6.78
C VAL A 267 13.13 -11.59 -6.74
N MET A 268 13.48 -10.79 -5.73
CA MET A 268 12.80 -9.55 -5.39
C MET A 268 13.80 -8.40 -5.28
N GLU A 269 13.43 -7.28 -5.88
CA GLU A 269 14.10 -5.97 -5.72
C GLU A 269 13.12 -5.02 -5.03
N VAL A 270 13.55 -4.46 -3.91
CA VAL A 270 12.78 -3.49 -3.12
C VAL A 270 13.14 -2.11 -3.63
N GLU A 271 12.18 -1.45 -4.27
CA GLU A 271 12.40 -0.21 -5.00
C GLU A 271 11.46 0.89 -4.50
N TYR A 272 11.97 2.12 -4.47
CA TYR A 272 11.16 3.32 -4.23
C TYR A 272 10.99 4.11 -5.54
N THR A 273 10.87 5.44 -5.46
CA THR A 273 10.53 6.32 -6.58
C THR A 273 11.56 6.39 -7.71
N THR A 274 12.81 5.96 -7.54
CA THR A 274 13.88 6.17 -8.55
C THR A 274 14.47 4.91 -9.19
N GLY A 275 14.28 3.71 -8.65
CA GLY A 275 15.09 2.53 -9.05
C GLY A 275 14.41 1.36 -9.76
N ILE A 276 13.11 1.43 -10.11
CA ILE A 276 12.40 0.29 -10.78
C ILE A 276 13.16 -0.27 -11.99
N THR A 277 13.62 0.58 -12.92
CA THR A 277 14.36 0.13 -14.11
C THR A 277 15.69 -0.55 -13.74
N SER A 278 16.36 -0.08 -12.69
CA SER A 278 17.59 -0.70 -12.20
C SER A 278 17.33 -2.06 -11.56
N GLY A 279 16.31 -2.19 -10.72
CA GLY A 279 15.89 -3.48 -10.16
C GLY A 279 15.52 -4.50 -11.25
N LEU A 280 14.72 -4.09 -12.25
CA LEU A 280 14.40 -4.93 -13.40
C LEU A 280 15.66 -5.38 -14.15
N SER A 281 16.64 -4.48 -14.32
CA SER A 281 17.90 -4.79 -15.00
C SER A 281 18.78 -5.75 -14.20
N ARG A 282 18.86 -5.63 -12.88
CA ARG A 282 19.58 -6.57 -12.00
C ARG A 282 18.96 -7.97 -12.05
N MET A 283 17.63 -8.06 -11.93
CA MET A 283 16.91 -9.34 -12.04
C MET A 283 17.07 -9.98 -13.42
N LYS A 284 17.00 -9.18 -14.50
CA LYS A 284 17.22 -9.65 -15.87
C LYS A 284 18.65 -10.16 -16.08
N ASN A 285 19.64 -9.42 -15.59
CA ASN A 285 21.05 -9.83 -15.61
C ASN A 285 21.25 -11.19 -14.92
N PHE A 286 20.62 -11.39 -13.75
CA PHE A 286 20.65 -12.68 -13.05
C PHE A 286 19.93 -13.79 -13.83
N LYS A 287 18.70 -13.54 -14.32
CA LYS A 287 17.92 -14.50 -15.12
C LYS A 287 18.70 -15.02 -16.33
N ASP A 288 19.44 -14.15 -17.01
CA ASP A 288 20.18 -14.52 -18.23
C ASP A 288 21.41 -15.40 -17.98
N ARG A 289 21.82 -15.55 -16.71
CA ARG A 289 22.97 -16.36 -16.28
C ARG A 289 22.58 -17.72 -15.69
N ILE A 290 21.29 -18.02 -15.63
CA ILE A 290 20.77 -19.32 -15.20
C ILE A 290 19.88 -19.93 -16.30
N PRO A 291 19.72 -21.27 -16.33
CA PRO A 291 18.75 -21.90 -17.21
C PRO A 291 17.34 -21.41 -16.96
N ALA A 292 16.45 -21.61 -17.94
CA ALA A 292 15.03 -21.30 -17.77
C ALA A 292 14.47 -21.98 -16.51
N TYR A 293 14.03 -21.16 -15.56
CA TYR A 293 13.59 -21.62 -14.24
C TYR A 293 12.23 -20.99 -13.90
N PRO A 294 11.28 -21.73 -13.30
CA PRO A 294 9.99 -21.19 -12.89
C PRO A 294 10.14 -20.32 -11.62
N THR A 295 10.74 -19.15 -11.78
CA THR A 295 10.96 -18.15 -10.72
C THR A 295 10.10 -16.92 -10.95
N ARG A 296 9.61 -16.36 -9.84
CA ARG A 296 8.96 -15.04 -9.82
C ARG A 296 10.02 -13.97 -9.77
N TYR A 297 10.02 -13.07 -10.75
CA TYR A 297 10.85 -11.86 -10.72
C TYR A 297 9.96 -10.69 -10.35
N VAL A 298 10.24 -10.06 -9.21
CA VAL A 298 9.27 -9.21 -8.53
C VAL A 298 9.88 -7.86 -8.17
N ILE A 299 9.22 -6.79 -8.57
CA ILE A 299 9.48 -5.46 -8.02
C ILE A 299 8.57 -5.27 -6.81
N VAL A 300 9.18 -5.04 -5.66
CA VAL A 300 8.51 -4.74 -4.40
C VAL A 300 8.60 -3.23 -4.18
N ALA A 301 7.48 -2.50 -4.25
CA ALA A 301 7.51 -1.03 -4.24
C ALA A 301 6.25 -0.43 -3.61
N PRO A 302 6.22 0.88 -3.28
CA PRO A 302 5.00 1.56 -2.84
C PRO A 302 3.87 1.39 -3.85
N ASP A 303 2.63 1.30 -3.37
CA ASP A 303 1.43 1.14 -4.20
C ASP A 303 1.34 2.18 -5.34
N GLU A 304 1.80 3.40 -5.08
CA GLU A 304 1.78 4.52 -6.02
C GLU A 304 2.70 4.31 -7.23
N GLU A 305 3.75 3.50 -7.08
CA GLU A 305 4.74 3.22 -8.13
C GLU A 305 4.25 2.18 -9.15
N ARG A 306 3.08 1.59 -8.94
CA ARG A 306 2.49 0.57 -9.84
C ARG A 306 2.43 1.02 -11.29
N SER A 307 1.99 2.25 -11.55
CA SER A 307 1.88 2.78 -12.92
C SER A 307 3.24 2.95 -13.58
N LYS A 308 4.26 3.33 -12.81
CA LYS A 308 5.65 3.40 -13.28
C LYS A 308 6.18 1.99 -13.57
N PHE A 309 5.94 1.04 -12.68
CA PHE A 309 6.29 -0.37 -12.88
C PHE A 309 5.73 -0.92 -14.19
N LEU A 310 4.44 -0.77 -14.44
CA LEU A 310 3.81 -1.31 -15.66
C LEU A 310 4.48 -0.76 -16.93
N ARG A 311 4.69 0.56 -16.99
CA ARG A 311 5.37 1.20 -18.13
C ARG A 311 6.80 0.69 -18.33
N GLU A 312 7.55 0.51 -17.25
CA GLU A 312 8.93 0.05 -17.31
C GLU A 312 9.01 -1.43 -17.68
N ALA A 313 8.13 -2.25 -17.11
CA ALA A 313 8.08 -3.69 -17.35
C ALA A 313 7.66 -4.07 -18.79
N GLU A 314 6.87 -3.23 -19.45
CA GLU A 314 6.47 -3.43 -20.86
C GLU A 314 7.61 -3.23 -21.87
N LYS A 315 8.74 -2.65 -21.45
CA LYS A 315 9.89 -2.41 -22.33
C LYS A 315 10.40 -3.74 -22.91
N PRO A 316 10.78 -3.78 -24.21
CA PRO A 316 11.18 -5.02 -24.88
C PRO A 316 12.24 -5.85 -24.16
N GLN A 317 13.20 -5.18 -23.51
CA GLN A 317 14.29 -5.83 -22.76
C GLN A 317 13.85 -6.62 -21.52
N PHE A 318 12.63 -6.39 -21.00
CA PHE A 318 12.11 -7.05 -19.80
C PHE A 318 10.94 -8.00 -20.09
N LYS A 319 10.48 -8.11 -21.33
CA LYS A 319 9.31 -8.96 -21.68
C LYS A 319 9.53 -10.43 -21.33
N ASP A 320 10.75 -10.93 -21.50
CA ASP A 320 11.09 -12.31 -21.19
C ASP A 320 11.22 -12.58 -19.68
N LEU A 321 11.41 -11.54 -18.87
CA LEU A 321 11.45 -11.60 -17.41
C LEU A 321 10.06 -11.90 -16.83
N LYS A 322 8.99 -11.46 -17.51
CA LYS A 322 7.60 -11.52 -17.02
C LYS A 322 7.49 -10.99 -15.58
N PRO A 323 7.94 -9.76 -15.33
CA PRO A 323 8.04 -9.24 -13.98
C PRO A 323 6.65 -9.09 -13.35
N MET A 324 6.60 -9.22 -12.03
CA MET A 324 5.42 -9.02 -11.21
C MET A 324 5.62 -7.87 -10.24
N PHE A 325 4.52 -7.31 -9.75
CA PHE A 325 4.51 -6.22 -8.80
C PHE A 325 4.00 -6.71 -7.45
N PHE A 326 4.73 -6.42 -6.38
CA PHE A 326 4.31 -6.74 -5.01
C PHE A 326 4.25 -5.43 -4.21
N PRO A 327 3.06 -4.84 -4.02
CA PRO A 327 2.96 -3.57 -3.32
C PRO A 327 3.41 -3.72 -1.86
N PHE A 328 3.98 -2.66 -1.28
CA PHE A 328 4.31 -2.61 0.14
C PHE A 328 3.12 -2.98 1.02
N SER A 329 1.91 -2.49 0.69
CA SER A 329 0.69 -2.87 1.40
C SER A 329 0.45 -4.39 1.42
N GLY A 330 0.68 -5.08 0.30
CA GLY A 330 0.57 -6.53 0.20
C GLY A 330 1.64 -7.28 0.99
N VAL A 331 2.88 -6.77 1.03
CA VAL A 331 3.96 -7.36 1.85
C VAL A 331 3.58 -7.30 3.33
N GLU A 332 3.09 -6.14 3.77
CA GLU A 332 2.68 -5.94 5.17
C GLU A 332 1.46 -6.78 5.55
N GLU A 333 0.50 -6.92 4.63
CA GLU A 333 -0.65 -7.82 4.81
C GLU A 333 -0.19 -9.27 4.97
N LEU A 334 0.66 -9.76 4.07
CA LEU A 334 1.19 -11.12 4.12
C LEU A 334 2.00 -11.34 5.41
N TYR A 335 2.86 -10.39 5.77
CA TYR A 335 3.63 -10.43 7.01
C TYR A 335 2.72 -10.51 8.25
N SER A 336 1.71 -9.64 8.34
CA SER A 336 0.73 -9.63 9.44
C SER A 336 -0.05 -10.95 9.50
N LEU A 337 -0.47 -11.47 8.35
CA LEU A 337 -1.19 -12.73 8.26
C LEU A 337 -0.33 -13.90 8.75
N CYS A 338 0.92 -13.98 8.28
CA CYS A 338 1.91 -14.93 8.77
C CYS A 338 2.05 -14.83 10.29
N GLN A 339 2.34 -13.65 10.84
CA GLN A 339 2.57 -13.48 12.27
C GLN A 339 1.39 -13.91 13.15
N ARG A 340 0.16 -13.58 12.76
CA ARG A 340 -1.06 -13.87 13.54
C ARG A 340 -1.54 -15.31 13.42
N ARG A 341 -1.48 -15.88 12.22
CA ARG A 341 -2.01 -17.22 11.94
C ARG A 341 -0.97 -18.32 12.04
N LYS A 342 0.31 -17.94 12.21
CA LYS A 342 1.43 -18.88 12.20
C LYS A 342 1.40 -19.78 10.97
N ILE A 343 1.07 -19.20 9.81
CA ILE A 343 1.05 -19.90 8.51
C ILE A 343 2.43 -20.53 8.30
N THR A 344 2.48 -21.82 8.01
CA THR A 344 3.73 -22.52 7.73
C THR A 344 3.70 -23.08 6.31
N ARG A 345 4.86 -23.57 5.84
CA ARG A 345 5.00 -24.27 4.55
C ARG A 345 4.05 -25.45 4.33
N ASN A 346 3.47 -26.00 5.39
CA ASN A 346 2.53 -27.13 5.31
C ASN A 346 1.07 -26.66 5.13
N ALA A 347 0.80 -25.38 5.39
CA ALA A 347 -0.55 -24.80 5.32
C ALA A 347 -0.85 -24.16 3.96
N VAL A 348 0.18 -23.79 3.20
CA VAL A 348 0.06 -23.09 1.92
C VAL A 348 1.02 -23.69 0.88
N ASN A 349 0.63 -23.60 -0.39
CA ASN A 349 1.48 -23.98 -1.52
C ASN A 349 2.12 -22.74 -2.16
N GLU A 350 2.96 -22.94 -3.18
CA GLU A 350 3.65 -21.82 -3.83
C GLU A 350 2.72 -20.85 -4.56
N THR A 351 1.55 -21.28 -5.02
CA THR A 351 0.57 -20.40 -5.68
C THR A 351 -0.10 -19.44 -4.71
N PHE A 352 -0.01 -19.67 -3.40
CA PHE A 352 -0.46 -18.73 -2.39
C PHE A 352 0.21 -17.35 -2.51
N LEU A 353 1.49 -17.32 -2.90
CA LEU A 353 2.22 -16.06 -3.10
C LEU A 353 1.65 -15.25 -4.27
N ASP A 354 1.05 -15.90 -5.26
CA ASP A 354 0.45 -15.22 -6.42
C ASP A 354 -0.79 -14.39 -6.03
N CYS A 355 -1.39 -14.67 -4.86
CA CYS A 355 -2.51 -13.87 -4.35
C CYS A 355 -2.10 -12.44 -3.94
N PHE A 356 -0.81 -12.21 -3.72
CA PHE A 356 -0.27 -10.93 -3.25
C PHE A 356 0.55 -10.18 -4.33
N MET A 357 0.77 -10.83 -5.48
CA MET A 357 1.61 -10.31 -6.55
C MET A 357 0.80 -10.11 -7.83
N GLU A 358 0.95 -8.95 -8.45
CA GLU A 358 0.26 -8.61 -9.69
C GLU A 358 1.13 -8.96 -10.90
N LYS A 359 0.57 -9.66 -11.89
CA LYS A 359 1.23 -9.93 -13.17
C LYS A 359 1.15 -8.71 -14.09
N THR A 360 2.17 -8.54 -14.92
CA THR A 360 2.06 -7.72 -16.13
C THR A 360 1.10 -8.42 -17.11
N ALA A 361 0.20 -7.65 -17.73
CA ALA A 361 -0.91 -8.16 -18.54
C ALA A 361 -0.44 -8.91 -19.80
#